data_AF-A0AA35X2S6-F1
#
_entry.id   AF-A0AA35X2S6-F1
#
_cell.length_a   1.000
_cell.length_b   1.000
_cell.length_c   1.000
_cell.angle_alpha   90.00
_cell.angle_beta   90.00
_cell.angle_gamma   90.00
#
_symmetry.space_group_name_H-M   'P 1'
#
loop_
_entity.id
_entity.type
_entity.pdbx_description
1 polymer ?
#
loop_
_entity_poly.entity_id
_entity_poly.type
_entity_poly.pdbx_seq_one_letter_code
_entity_poly.pdbx_strand_id
1 'polypeptide(L)'
;MESQIAGAQARQRIAQIRMDEAGTEALKAVIQEMEYKTQAAEVRQLIAEEKMRRALARALRAEQQAIAAYEESIQAREDAQNALFRSQIQVVIDKIELILDAAKEAGVLTYGLDNYQTARDLTAQARAALAQDNFNEAESLATQAESYANKAKIAAVAGKNAAASESQAAKLEAHTNAKVAIARAQFEIDRAEKVNAFEHAAELFQRAITSFEGANMALTREQYDRALRLAAQAETSASDAFAIAEPIDRERLAKEALAEQIAQAKDTVFRAEEALNQQASSVVTLIPVLLPTGENAACRCQTGDCG
;
A
#
# COMPACT_ATOMS: atom_id res chain seq x y z
N MET A 1 128.10 84.01 34.32
CA MET A 1 127.50 82.67 34.54
C MET A 1 126.15 82.75 35.24
N GLU A 2 125.96 83.62 36.25
CA GLU A 2 124.72 83.69 37.04
C GLU A 2 123.45 84.10 36.25
N SER A 3 123.53 85.04 35.29
CA SER A 3 122.35 85.45 34.50
C SER A 3 121.85 84.39 33.50
N GLN A 4 122.74 83.50 33.05
CA GLN A 4 122.37 82.37 32.19
C GLN A 4 121.69 81.26 32.99
N ILE A 5 122.08 81.07 34.26
CA ILE A 5 121.46 80.10 35.18
C ILE A 5 120.05 80.55 35.58
N ALA A 6 119.85 81.83 35.91
CA ALA A 6 118.53 82.38 36.24
C ALA A 6 117.55 82.32 35.04
N GLY A 7 118.02 82.61 33.83
CA GLY A 7 117.22 82.48 32.59
C GLY A 7 116.91 81.04 32.20
N ALA A 8 117.73 80.07 32.60
CA ALA A 8 117.45 78.64 32.45
C ALA A 8 116.39 78.17 33.46
N GLN A 9 116.50 78.59 34.73
CA GLN A 9 115.53 78.29 35.78
C GLN A 9 114.14 78.91 35.53
N ALA A 10 114.08 80.14 35.02
CA ALA A 10 112.82 80.77 34.63
C ALA A 10 112.13 80.03 33.48
N ARG A 11 112.90 79.59 32.46
CA ARG A 11 112.39 78.75 31.38
C ARG A 11 111.93 77.39 31.87
N GLN A 12 112.65 76.80 32.82
CA GLN A 12 112.25 75.54 33.46
C GLN A 12 110.95 75.68 34.25
N ARG A 13 110.77 76.76 35.02
CA ARG A 13 109.49 77.05 35.71
C ARG A 13 108.34 77.29 34.74
N ILE A 14 108.55 78.05 33.67
CA ILE A 14 107.51 78.28 32.64
C ILE A 14 107.17 76.96 31.93
N ALA A 15 108.16 76.12 31.65
CA ALA A 15 107.93 74.80 31.09
C ALA A 15 107.17 73.88 32.07
N GLN A 16 107.47 73.93 33.37
CA GLN A 16 106.72 73.21 34.40
C GLN A 16 105.27 73.69 34.51
N ILE A 17 105.04 75.01 34.58
CA ILE A 17 103.68 75.58 34.62
C ILE A 17 102.88 75.15 33.38
N ARG A 18 103.49 75.20 32.18
CA ARG A 18 102.85 74.72 30.95
C ARG A 18 102.59 73.22 30.95
N MET A 19 103.47 72.42 31.54
CA MET A 19 103.26 70.98 31.70
C MET A 19 102.14 70.68 32.70
N ASP A 20 102.03 71.44 33.78
CA ASP A 20 100.96 71.30 34.78
C ASP A 20 99.60 71.78 34.23
N GLU A 21 99.58 72.88 33.45
CA GLU A 21 98.40 73.37 32.71
C GLU A 21 97.94 72.36 31.65
N ALA A 22 98.87 71.85 30.83
CA ALA A 22 98.56 70.79 29.87
C ALA A 22 98.10 69.50 30.56
N GLY A 23 98.68 69.16 31.70
CA GLY A 23 98.28 68.03 32.53
C GLY A 23 96.86 68.19 33.10
N THR A 24 96.50 69.39 33.54
CA THR A 24 95.15 69.69 34.05
C THR A 24 94.09 69.77 32.95
N GLU A 25 94.42 70.29 31.75
CA GLU A 25 93.53 70.24 30.59
C GLU A 25 93.32 68.80 30.09
N ALA A 26 94.38 67.98 30.02
CA ALA A 26 94.28 66.58 29.68
C ALA A 26 93.40 65.82 30.69
N LEU A 27 93.55 66.10 32.00
CA LEU A 27 92.71 65.49 33.04
C LEU A 27 91.23 65.89 32.89
N LYS A 28 90.95 67.17 32.59
CA LYS A 28 89.58 67.65 32.30
C LYS A 28 88.97 66.97 31.08
N ALA A 29 89.74 66.80 30.00
CA ALA A 29 89.29 66.11 28.80
C ALA A 29 88.95 64.64 29.08
N VAL A 30 89.78 63.94 29.87
CA VAL A 30 89.52 62.55 30.29
C VAL A 30 88.26 62.45 31.15
N ILE A 31 88.05 63.38 32.10
CA ILE A 31 86.83 63.42 32.92
C ILE A 31 85.59 63.61 32.05
N GLN A 32 85.62 64.58 31.11
CA GLN A 32 84.50 64.81 30.18
C GLN A 32 84.23 63.58 29.30
N GLU A 33 85.27 62.93 28.77
CA GLU A 33 85.09 61.72 27.97
C GLU A 33 84.45 60.59 28.78
N MET A 34 84.86 60.41 30.04
CA MET A 34 84.27 59.43 30.95
C MET A 34 82.81 59.76 31.30
N GLU A 35 82.48 61.04 31.51
CA GLU A 35 81.10 61.51 31.71
C GLU A 35 80.24 61.19 30.48
N TYR A 36 80.71 61.50 29.27
CA TYR A 36 79.98 61.18 28.03
C TYR A 36 79.79 59.66 27.84
N LYS A 37 80.82 58.86 28.14
CA LYS A 37 80.71 57.39 28.08
C LYS A 37 79.68 56.87 29.07
N THR A 38 79.62 57.44 30.27
CA THR A 38 78.65 57.07 31.31
C THR A 38 77.24 57.45 30.89
N GLN A 39 77.02 58.69 30.44
CA GLN A 39 75.72 59.14 29.91
C GLN A 39 75.26 58.32 28.71
N ALA A 40 76.16 57.99 27.79
CA ALA A 40 75.85 57.16 26.63
C ALA A 40 75.47 55.73 27.04
N ALA A 41 76.11 55.17 28.07
CA ALA A 41 75.76 53.86 28.61
C ALA A 41 74.38 53.88 29.27
N GLU A 42 74.08 54.91 30.08
CA GLU A 42 72.77 55.10 30.71
C GLU A 42 71.65 55.23 29.68
N VAL A 43 71.83 56.05 28.64
CA VAL A 43 70.84 56.20 27.56
C VAL A 43 70.64 54.89 26.81
N ARG A 44 71.69 54.12 26.53
CA ARG A 44 71.58 52.80 25.89
C ARG A 44 70.82 51.82 26.77
N GLN A 45 71.05 51.84 28.09
CA GLN A 45 70.32 51.02 29.04
C GLN A 45 68.82 51.39 29.05
N LEU A 46 68.49 52.68 29.13
CA LEU A 46 67.10 53.15 29.07
C LEU A 46 66.39 52.74 27.77
N ILE A 47 67.09 52.83 26.62
CA ILE A 47 66.54 52.37 25.33
C ILE A 47 66.30 50.86 25.33
N ALA A 48 67.22 50.07 25.90
CA ALA A 48 67.08 48.63 26.00
C ALA A 48 65.91 48.23 26.91
N GLU A 49 65.79 48.87 28.07
CA GLU A 49 64.68 48.66 29.01
C GLU A 49 63.33 49.04 28.40
N GLU A 50 63.24 50.17 27.70
CA GLU A 50 62.01 50.60 27.02
C GLU A 50 61.63 49.66 25.87
N LYS A 51 62.61 49.15 25.11
CA LYS A 51 62.36 48.12 24.08
C LYS A 51 61.84 46.83 24.70
N MET A 52 62.43 46.38 25.82
CA MET A 52 61.97 45.20 26.55
C MET A 52 60.54 45.40 27.08
N ARG A 53 60.22 46.57 27.68
CA ARG A 53 58.85 46.90 28.12
C ARG A 53 57.84 46.83 26.98
N ARG A 54 58.17 47.39 25.81
CA ARG A 54 57.29 47.34 24.63
C ARG A 54 57.11 45.93 24.08
N ALA A 55 58.18 45.14 24.04
CA ALA A 55 58.12 43.75 23.62
C ALA A 55 57.23 42.92 24.56
N LEU A 56 57.40 43.10 25.88
CA LEU A 56 56.60 42.44 26.90
C LEU A 56 55.12 42.87 26.83
N ALA A 57 54.84 44.16 26.62
CA ALA A 57 53.47 44.65 26.42
C ALA A 57 52.81 44.08 25.16
N ARG A 58 53.56 43.89 24.06
CA ARG A 58 53.05 43.24 22.85
C ARG A 58 52.79 41.75 23.06
N ALA A 59 53.71 41.06 23.75
CA ALA A 59 53.56 39.64 24.08
C ALA A 59 52.31 39.41 24.94
N LEU A 60 52.12 40.21 26.00
CA LEU A 60 50.93 40.14 26.85
C LEU A 60 49.63 40.37 26.07
N ARG A 61 49.59 41.35 25.15
CA ARG A 61 48.39 41.57 24.31
C ARG A 61 48.14 40.41 23.36
N ALA A 62 49.18 39.86 22.76
CA ALA A 62 49.05 38.71 21.86
C ALA A 62 48.55 37.47 22.62
N GLU A 63 49.04 37.25 23.85
CA GLU A 63 48.57 36.18 24.73
C GLU A 63 47.09 36.37 25.11
N GLN A 64 46.69 37.58 25.51
CA GLN A 64 45.28 37.90 25.79
C GLN A 64 44.37 37.68 24.57
N GLN A 65 44.83 38.06 23.38
CA GLN A 65 44.08 37.82 22.13
C GLN A 65 43.97 36.33 21.82
N ALA A 66 45.03 35.54 22.05
CA ALA A 66 45.01 34.11 21.84
C ALA A 66 44.04 33.40 22.80
N ILE A 67 43.99 33.83 24.07
CA ILE A 67 43.03 33.30 25.06
C ILE A 67 41.59 33.64 24.64
N ALA A 68 41.31 34.89 24.28
CA ALA A 68 39.97 35.29 23.85
C ALA A 68 39.51 34.54 22.58
N ALA A 69 40.40 34.39 21.59
CA ALA A 69 40.11 33.62 20.38
C ALA A 69 39.88 32.13 20.67
N TYR A 70 40.57 31.57 21.66
CA TYR A 70 40.38 30.20 22.09
C TYR A 70 39.01 30.00 22.76
N GLU A 71 38.61 30.90 23.67
CA GLU A 71 37.28 30.89 24.30
C GLU A 71 36.16 31.03 23.26
N GLU A 72 36.30 31.96 22.32
CA GLU A 72 35.35 32.13 21.21
C GLU A 72 35.26 30.86 20.35
N SER A 73 36.37 30.18 20.10
CA SER A 73 36.39 28.93 19.33
C SER A 73 35.65 27.78 20.03
N ILE A 74 35.71 27.72 21.36
CA ILE A 74 34.98 26.72 22.15
C ILE A 74 33.48 27.00 22.05
N GLN A 75 33.07 28.26 22.27
CA GLN A 75 31.67 28.65 22.18
C GLN A 75 31.10 28.39 20.78
N ALA A 76 31.82 28.78 19.73
CA ALA A 76 31.40 28.55 18.35
C ALA A 76 31.26 27.05 18.02
N ARG A 77 32.09 26.20 18.62
CA ARG A 77 32.00 24.74 18.46
C ARG A 77 30.77 24.17 19.18
N GLU A 78 30.48 24.64 20.38
CA GLU A 78 29.26 24.24 21.12
C GLU A 78 28.00 24.68 20.38
N ASP A 79 27.95 25.93 19.91
CA ASP A 79 26.82 26.46 19.14
C ASP A 79 26.61 25.66 17.84
N ALA A 80 27.70 25.33 17.13
CA ALA A 80 27.63 24.51 15.93
C ALA A 80 27.14 23.08 16.21
N GLN A 81 27.56 22.48 17.33
CA GLN A 81 27.07 21.16 17.74
C GLN A 81 25.58 21.20 18.10
N ASN A 82 25.14 22.20 18.85
CA ASN A 82 23.74 22.39 19.21
C ASN A 82 22.86 22.61 17.97
N ALA A 83 23.32 23.43 17.00
CA ALA A 83 22.63 23.62 15.74
C ALA A 83 22.51 22.32 14.94
N LEU A 84 23.56 21.49 14.95
CA LEU A 84 23.56 20.19 14.29
C LEU A 84 22.55 19.23 14.93
N PHE A 85 22.56 19.08 16.26
CA PHE A 85 21.56 18.26 16.97
C PHE A 85 20.14 18.74 16.70
N ARG A 86 19.93 20.07 16.75
CA ARG A 86 18.62 20.65 16.46
C ARG A 86 18.12 20.29 15.07
N SER A 87 18.98 20.40 14.06
CA SER A 87 18.65 20.07 12.68
C SER A 87 18.32 18.58 12.49
N GLN A 88 19.08 17.68 13.12
CA GLN A 88 18.87 16.24 13.00
C GLN A 88 17.52 15.82 13.59
N ILE A 89 17.18 16.32 14.78
CA ILE A 89 15.91 16.01 15.44
C ILE A 89 14.74 16.61 14.65
N GLN A 90 14.90 17.82 14.08
CA GLN A 90 13.87 18.44 13.25
C GLN A 90 13.54 17.59 12.01
N VAL A 91 14.54 17.03 11.33
CA VAL A 91 14.33 16.14 10.17
C VAL A 91 13.50 14.91 10.56
N VAL A 92 13.75 14.32 11.74
CA VAL A 92 12.96 13.19 12.24
C VAL A 92 11.51 13.62 12.52
N ILE A 93 11.31 14.78 13.14
CA ILE A 93 9.97 15.35 13.40
C ILE A 93 9.21 15.56 12.09
N ASP A 94 9.83 16.17 11.08
CA ASP A 94 9.20 16.43 9.78
C ASP A 94 8.82 15.11 9.07
N LYS A 95 9.68 14.09 9.17
CA LYS A 95 9.39 12.73 8.67
C LYS A 95 8.19 12.11 9.38
N ILE A 96 8.06 12.29 10.70
CA ILE A 96 6.93 11.77 11.47
C ILE A 96 5.63 12.39 10.99
N GLU A 97 5.61 13.71 10.76
CA GLU A 97 4.42 14.39 10.24
C GLU A 97 4.00 13.86 8.87
N LEU A 98 4.96 13.64 7.96
CA LEU A 98 4.69 13.03 6.67
C LEU A 98 4.06 11.62 6.81
N ILE A 99 4.54 10.82 7.78
CA ILE A 99 3.97 9.49 8.06
C ILE A 99 2.54 9.62 8.61
N LEU A 100 2.29 10.58 9.49
CA LEU A 100 0.98 10.83 10.07
C LEU A 100 -0.03 11.31 9.03
N ASP A 101 0.38 12.16 8.10
CA ASP A 101 -0.46 12.60 6.98
C ASP A 101 -0.81 11.43 6.06
N ALA A 102 0.18 10.61 5.69
CA ALA A 102 -0.06 9.39 4.92
C ALA A 102 -0.98 8.39 5.66
N ALA A 103 -0.86 8.28 6.98
CA ALA A 103 -1.76 7.46 7.79
C ALA A 103 -3.19 8.01 7.77
N LYS A 104 -3.35 9.34 7.83
CA LYS A 104 -4.66 10.00 7.75
C LYS A 104 -5.36 9.72 6.43
N GLU A 105 -4.64 9.82 5.30
CA GLU A 105 -5.15 9.44 3.97
C GLU A 105 -5.51 7.95 3.87
N ALA A 106 -4.79 7.10 4.59
CA ALA A 106 -5.08 5.67 4.69
C ALA A 106 -6.26 5.33 5.62
N GLY A 107 -6.88 6.32 6.30
CA GLY A 107 -8.03 6.10 7.17
C GLY A 107 -7.67 5.75 8.61
N VAL A 108 -6.54 6.23 9.13
CA VAL A 108 -6.08 5.93 10.49
C VAL A 108 -7.09 6.30 11.59
N LEU A 109 -7.96 7.28 11.34
CA LEU A 109 -9.01 7.67 12.30
C LEU A 109 -10.01 6.53 12.58
N THR A 110 -10.11 5.56 11.67
CA THR A 110 -10.97 4.38 11.83
C THR A 110 -10.19 3.17 12.35
N TYR A 111 -8.96 2.97 11.85
CA TYR A 111 -8.25 1.70 12.04
C TYR A 111 -7.00 1.76 12.95
N GLY A 112 -6.60 2.95 13.41
CA GLY A 112 -5.35 3.11 14.17
C GLY A 112 -5.30 4.37 15.02
N LEU A 113 -6.44 4.84 15.53
CA LEU A 113 -6.60 6.13 16.19
C LEU A 113 -5.66 6.32 17.39
N ASP A 114 -5.56 5.32 18.26
CA ASP A 114 -4.76 5.43 19.50
C ASP A 114 -3.28 5.64 19.21
N ASN A 115 -2.73 4.88 18.25
CA ASN A 115 -1.34 5.03 17.81
C ASN A 115 -1.10 6.39 17.14
N TYR A 116 -2.08 6.87 16.36
CA TYR A 116 -2.00 8.17 15.69
C TYR A 116 -2.00 9.33 16.70
N GLN A 117 -2.88 9.30 17.69
CA GLN A 117 -2.94 10.31 18.75
C GLN A 117 -1.66 10.30 19.59
N THR A 118 -1.23 9.11 20.02
CA THR A 118 0.01 8.94 20.78
C THR A 118 1.22 9.50 20.02
N ALA A 119 1.33 9.22 18.72
CA ALA A 119 2.40 9.77 17.88
C ALA A 119 2.33 11.29 17.76
N ARG A 120 1.13 11.88 17.59
CA ARG A 120 0.95 13.34 17.56
C ARG A 120 1.39 14.00 18.86
N ASP A 121 1.00 13.43 19.99
CA ASP A 121 1.30 13.98 21.31
C ASP A 121 2.81 13.93 21.60
N LEU A 122 3.45 12.78 21.30
CA LEU A 122 4.90 12.64 21.43
C LEU A 122 5.66 13.57 20.47
N THR A 123 5.15 13.80 19.25
CA THR A 123 5.75 14.76 18.30
C THR A 123 5.69 16.19 18.85
N ALA A 124 4.56 16.57 19.47
CA ALA A 124 4.42 17.87 20.11
C ALA A 124 5.36 18.03 21.31
N GLN A 125 5.51 16.98 22.13
CA GLN A 125 6.46 16.97 23.26
C GLN A 125 7.92 17.04 22.77
N ALA A 126 8.28 16.31 21.70
CA ALA A 126 9.62 16.37 21.10
C ALA A 126 9.96 17.80 20.64
N ARG A 127 9.00 18.50 20.02
CA ARG A 127 9.16 19.92 19.64
C ARG A 127 9.36 20.83 20.85
N ALA A 128 8.61 20.60 21.93
CA ALA A 128 8.75 21.39 23.15
C ALA A 128 10.15 21.19 23.78
N ALA A 129 10.62 19.94 23.87
CA ALA A 129 11.96 19.62 24.37
C ALA A 129 13.06 20.23 23.47
N LEU A 130 12.88 20.17 22.15
CA LEU A 130 13.80 20.78 21.18
C LEU A 130 13.89 22.30 21.34
N ALA A 131 12.76 22.97 21.59
CA ALA A 131 12.69 24.41 21.82
C ALA A 131 13.37 24.83 23.15
N GLN A 132 13.53 23.90 24.09
CA GLN A 132 14.24 24.09 25.35
C GLN A 132 15.70 23.63 25.29
N ASP A 133 16.21 23.28 24.10
CA ASP A 133 17.54 22.71 23.87
C ASP A 133 17.83 21.43 24.68
N ASN A 134 16.77 20.71 25.10
CA ASN A 134 16.89 19.40 25.72
C ASN A 134 16.98 18.30 24.66
N PHE A 135 18.13 18.23 23.97
CA PHE A 135 18.32 17.36 22.79
C PHE A 135 18.11 15.87 23.06
N ASN A 136 18.55 15.36 24.22
CA ASN A 136 18.39 13.95 24.59
C ASN A 136 16.92 13.56 24.75
N GLU A 137 16.13 14.42 25.40
CA GLU A 137 14.69 14.18 25.57
C GLU A 137 13.96 14.32 24.24
N ALA A 138 14.28 15.35 23.45
CA ALA A 138 13.71 15.57 22.13
C ALA A 138 13.96 14.39 21.18
N GLU A 139 15.18 13.85 21.15
CA GLU A 139 15.54 12.68 20.34
C GLU A 139 14.78 11.42 20.79
N SER A 140 14.71 11.16 22.09
CA SER A 140 13.96 10.03 22.64
C SER A 140 12.48 10.10 22.31
N LEU A 141 11.85 11.26 22.50
CA LEU A 141 10.44 11.50 22.19
C LEU A 141 10.18 11.39 20.69
N ALA A 142 11.06 11.94 19.84
CA ALA A 142 10.94 11.81 18.39
C ALA A 142 11.04 10.34 17.94
N THR A 143 11.97 9.58 18.49
CA THR A 143 12.11 8.14 18.16
C THR A 143 10.86 7.35 18.56
N GLN A 144 10.29 7.64 19.74
CA GLN A 144 9.04 7.01 20.17
C GLN A 144 7.87 7.42 19.27
N ALA A 145 7.75 8.72 18.96
CA ALA A 145 6.73 9.25 18.05
C ALA A 145 6.80 8.58 16.67
N GLU A 146 8.00 8.38 16.12
CA GLU A 146 8.21 7.67 14.86
C GLU A 146 7.73 6.21 14.93
N SER A 147 8.01 5.50 16.03
CA SER A 147 7.53 4.14 16.23
C SER A 147 6.00 4.08 16.20
N TYR A 148 5.33 4.98 16.94
CA TYR A 148 3.87 5.03 16.98
C TYR A 148 3.26 5.50 15.65
N ALA A 149 3.88 6.45 14.95
CA ALA A 149 3.42 6.91 13.64
C ALA A 149 3.47 5.76 12.60
N ASN A 150 4.54 4.97 12.60
CA ASN A 150 4.64 3.79 11.75
C ASN A 150 3.59 2.73 12.09
N LYS A 151 3.36 2.45 13.38
CA LYS A 151 2.27 1.55 13.82
C LYS A 151 0.91 2.04 13.35
N ALA A 152 0.65 3.34 13.48
CA ALA A 152 -0.59 3.98 13.04
C ALA A 152 -0.80 3.81 11.52
N LYS A 153 0.25 4.08 10.72
CA LYS A 153 0.22 3.88 9.27
C LYS A 153 -0.05 2.43 8.87
N ILE A 154 0.63 1.46 9.50
CA ILE A 154 0.43 0.03 9.23
C ILE A 154 -1.01 -0.38 9.53
N ALA A 155 -1.53 0.02 10.69
CA ALA A 155 -2.91 -0.29 11.08
C ALA A 155 -3.93 0.32 10.11
N ALA A 156 -3.72 1.57 9.68
CA ALA A 156 -4.55 2.23 8.68
C ALA A 156 -4.62 1.48 7.35
N VAL A 157 -3.45 1.14 6.80
CA VAL A 157 -3.35 0.40 5.52
C VAL A 157 -3.96 -1.00 5.66
N ALA A 158 -3.67 -1.71 6.74
CA ALA A 158 -4.21 -3.04 6.99
C ALA A 158 -5.74 -3.02 7.09
N GLY A 159 -6.32 -2.09 7.87
CA GLY A 159 -7.76 -1.95 8.03
C GLY A 159 -8.47 -1.58 6.72
N LYS A 160 -7.89 -0.66 5.94
CA LYS A 160 -8.42 -0.30 4.61
C LYS A 160 -8.43 -1.49 3.64
N ASN A 161 -7.35 -2.28 3.63
CA ASN A 161 -7.26 -3.47 2.78
C ASN A 161 -8.21 -4.57 3.23
N ALA A 162 -8.39 -4.77 4.54
CA ALA A 162 -9.36 -5.71 5.09
C ALA A 162 -10.78 -5.32 4.67
N ALA A 163 -11.17 -4.06 4.83
CA ALA A 163 -12.48 -3.57 4.41
C ALA A 163 -12.71 -3.71 2.89
N ALA A 164 -11.69 -3.45 2.07
CA ALA A 164 -11.76 -3.68 0.63
C ALA A 164 -11.93 -5.17 0.30
N SER A 165 -11.20 -6.05 0.98
CA SER A 165 -11.29 -7.49 0.79
C SER A 165 -12.65 -8.04 1.23
N GLU A 166 -13.19 -7.58 2.36
CA GLU A 166 -14.53 -7.94 2.83
C GLU A 166 -15.59 -7.47 1.84
N SER A 167 -15.47 -6.24 1.32
CA SER A 167 -16.37 -5.74 0.28
C SER A 167 -16.31 -6.59 -0.99
N GLN A 168 -15.12 -7.05 -1.39
CA GLN A 168 -14.95 -7.90 -2.56
C GLN A 168 -15.49 -9.33 -2.33
N ALA A 169 -15.31 -9.89 -1.13
CA ALA A 169 -15.89 -11.17 -0.75
C ALA A 169 -17.43 -11.09 -0.75
N ALA A 170 -18.01 -10.04 -0.16
CA ALA A 170 -19.46 -9.80 -0.18
C ALA A 170 -20.01 -9.66 -1.60
N LYS A 171 -19.29 -8.94 -2.48
CA LYS A 171 -19.67 -8.86 -3.91
C LYS A 171 -19.63 -10.22 -4.60
N LEU A 172 -18.58 -11.03 -4.35
CA LEU A 172 -18.45 -12.36 -4.93
C LEU A 172 -19.57 -13.30 -4.44
N GLU A 173 -19.90 -13.24 -3.16
CA GLU A 173 -21.00 -14.00 -2.57
C GLU A 173 -22.34 -13.57 -3.19
N ALA A 174 -22.63 -12.27 -3.25
CA ALA A 174 -23.86 -11.74 -3.85
C ALA A 174 -24.00 -12.13 -5.33
N HIS A 175 -22.92 -12.04 -6.11
CA HIS A 175 -22.88 -12.49 -7.49
C HIS A 175 -23.15 -14.00 -7.62
N THR A 176 -22.54 -14.82 -6.75
CA THR A 176 -22.73 -16.28 -6.75
C THR A 176 -24.16 -16.66 -6.40
N ASN A 177 -24.72 -16.04 -5.36
CA ASN A 177 -26.11 -16.25 -4.95
C ASN A 177 -27.09 -15.86 -6.07
N ALA A 178 -26.86 -14.72 -6.74
CA ALA A 178 -27.67 -14.30 -7.88
C ALA A 178 -27.59 -15.30 -9.05
N LYS A 179 -26.40 -15.83 -9.38
CA LYS A 179 -26.25 -16.87 -10.41
C LYS A 179 -26.99 -18.17 -10.07
N VAL A 180 -26.92 -18.61 -8.81
CA VAL A 180 -27.63 -19.81 -8.36
C VAL A 180 -29.13 -19.62 -8.46
N ALA A 181 -29.67 -18.46 -8.05
CA ALA A 181 -31.09 -18.15 -8.18
C ALA A 181 -31.55 -18.12 -9.64
N ILE A 182 -30.76 -17.51 -10.54
CA ILE A 182 -31.03 -17.49 -11.98
C ILE A 182 -31.04 -18.92 -12.54
N ALA A 183 -30.09 -19.77 -12.15
CA ALA A 183 -30.07 -21.17 -12.58
C ALA A 183 -31.29 -21.96 -12.12
N ARG A 184 -31.79 -21.72 -10.90
CA ARG A 184 -33.05 -22.32 -10.41
C ARG A 184 -34.26 -21.83 -11.20
N ALA A 185 -34.34 -20.53 -11.46
CA ALA A 185 -35.40 -19.96 -12.29
C ALA A 185 -35.41 -20.56 -13.70
N GLN A 186 -34.24 -20.73 -14.34
CA GLN A 186 -34.12 -21.39 -15.64
C GLN A 186 -34.65 -22.83 -15.57
N PHE A 187 -34.27 -23.58 -14.53
CA PHE A 187 -34.73 -24.96 -14.36
C PHE A 187 -36.26 -25.07 -14.27
N GLU A 188 -36.91 -24.19 -13.51
CA GLU A 188 -38.39 -24.19 -13.42
C GLU A 188 -39.03 -23.72 -14.74
N ILE A 189 -38.43 -22.78 -15.47
CA ILE A 189 -38.87 -22.39 -16.81
C ILE A 189 -38.82 -23.57 -17.77
N ASP A 190 -37.68 -24.29 -17.85
CA ASP A 190 -37.52 -25.47 -18.71
C ASP A 190 -38.54 -26.56 -18.36
N ARG A 191 -38.85 -26.70 -17.07
CA ARG A 191 -39.84 -27.66 -16.56
C ARG A 191 -41.26 -27.26 -16.98
N ALA A 192 -41.62 -25.98 -16.88
CA ALA A 192 -42.92 -25.46 -17.34
C ALA A 192 -43.07 -25.55 -18.87
N GLU A 193 -41.99 -25.29 -19.61
CA GLU A 193 -41.99 -25.39 -21.07
C GLU A 193 -42.30 -26.81 -21.55
N LYS A 194 -41.71 -27.84 -20.91
CA LYS A 194 -41.94 -29.25 -21.25
C LYS A 194 -43.39 -29.72 -21.16
N VAL A 195 -44.22 -29.05 -20.37
CA VAL A 195 -45.65 -29.36 -20.22
C VAL A 195 -46.54 -28.36 -20.97
N ASN A 196 -45.99 -27.71 -22.01
CA ASN A 196 -46.69 -26.74 -22.85
C ASN A 196 -47.34 -25.60 -22.06
N ALA A 197 -46.67 -25.11 -21.00
CA ALA A 197 -47.20 -24.02 -20.19
C ALA A 197 -47.44 -22.72 -20.97
N PHE A 198 -46.78 -22.53 -22.12
CA PHE A 198 -47.05 -21.40 -23.02
C PHE A 198 -48.46 -21.45 -23.62
N GLU A 199 -49.09 -22.63 -23.76
CA GLU A 199 -50.47 -22.77 -24.24
C GLU A 199 -51.48 -22.69 -23.10
N HIS A 200 -51.18 -23.37 -21.98
CA HIS A 200 -52.15 -23.59 -20.90
C HIS A 200 -52.09 -22.54 -19.79
N ALA A 201 -50.95 -21.86 -19.64
CA ALA A 201 -50.70 -20.87 -18.59
C ALA A 201 -49.86 -19.67 -19.12
N ALA A 202 -50.19 -19.21 -20.32
CA ALA A 202 -49.40 -18.26 -21.11
C ALA A 202 -48.95 -17.00 -20.34
N GLU A 203 -49.84 -16.38 -19.56
CA GLU A 203 -49.51 -15.15 -18.82
C GLU A 203 -48.48 -15.35 -17.72
N LEU A 204 -48.53 -16.48 -17.02
CA LEU A 204 -47.58 -16.81 -15.95
C LEU A 204 -46.25 -17.22 -16.56
N PHE A 205 -46.27 -18.01 -17.63
CA PHE A 205 -45.08 -18.38 -18.36
C PHE A 205 -44.36 -17.15 -18.94
N GLN A 206 -45.10 -16.22 -19.57
CA GLN A 206 -44.51 -14.97 -20.09
C GLN A 206 -43.95 -14.07 -18.98
N ARG A 207 -44.62 -14.00 -17.81
CA ARG A 207 -44.09 -13.32 -16.62
C ARG A 207 -42.79 -13.95 -16.13
N ALA A 208 -42.69 -15.28 -16.15
CA ALA A 208 -41.48 -15.99 -15.79
C ALA A 208 -40.31 -15.62 -16.71
N ILE A 209 -40.51 -15.68 -18.04
CA ILE A 209 -39.49 -15.32 -19.04
C ILE A 209 -39.05 -13.85 -18.86
N THR A 210 -40.01 -12.93 -18.75
CA THR A 210 -39.70 -11.49 -18.61
C THR A 210 -38.88 -11.21 -17.34
N SER A 211 -39.25 -11.85 -16.23
CA SER A 211 -38.53 -11.70 -14.96
C SER A 211 -37.14 -12.34 -15.02
N PHE A 212 -37.00 -13.47 -15.73
CA PHE A 212 -35.73 -14.16 -15.94
C PHE A 212 -34.75 -13.34 -16.78
N GLU A 213 -35.20 -12.76 -17.90
CA GLU A 213 -34.41 -11.83 -18.70
C GLU A 213 -34.00 -10.59 -17.88
N GLY A 214 -34.94 -10.06 -17.09
CA GLY A 214 -34.69 -8.99 -16.14
C GLY A 214 -33.60 -9.34 -15.12
N ALA A 215 -33.62 -10.56 -14.59
CA ALA A 215 -32.64 -11.05 -13.64
C ALA A 215 -31.23 -11.15 -14.27
N ASN A 216 -31.14 -11.67 -15.49
CA ASN A 216 -29.88 -11.74 -16.24
C ASN A 216 -29.31 -10.35 -16.53
N MET A 217 -30.14 -9.41 -17.00
CA MET A 217 -29.72 -8.02 -17.21
C MET A 217 -29.26 -7.35 -15.91
N ALA A 218 -29.95 -7.60 -14.80
CA ALA A 218 -29.56 -7.09 -13.49
C ALA A 218 -28.22 -7.69 -13.03
N LEU A 219 -27.96 -8.97 -13.29
CA LEU A 219 -26.69 -9.62 -13.00
C LEU A 219 -25.54 -9.00 -13.81
N THR A 220 -25.72 -8.77 -15.11
CA THR A 220 -24.72 -8.11 -15.97
C THR A 220 -24.39 -6.68 -15.51
N ARG A 221 -25.37 -5.99 -14.90
CA ARG A 221 -25.21 -4.65 -14.34
C ARG A 221 -24.71 -4.65 -12.88
N GLU A 222 -24.31 -5.80 -12.35
CA GLU A 222 -23.87 -5.99 -10.96
C GLU A 222 -24.93 -5.58 -9.90
N GLN A 223 -26.21 -5.60 -10.28
CA GLN A 223 -27.34 -5.29 -9.40
C GLN A 223 -27.84 -6.56 -8.71
N TYR A 224 -27.00 -7.18 -7.88
CA TYR A 224 -27.22 -8.54 -7.36
C TYR A 224 -28.56 -8.72 -6.59
N ASP A 225 -28.95 -7.77 -5.74
CA ASP A 225 -30.23 -7.85 -5.02
C ASP A 225 -31.44 -7.75 -5.95
N ARG A 226 -31.31 -7.00 -7.04
CA ARG A 226 -32.35 -6.92 -8.07
C ARG A 226 -32.39 -8.22 -8.88
N ALA A 227 -31.23 -8.77 -9.23
CA ALA A 227 -31.12 -10.06 -9.93
C ALA A 227 -31.75 -11.19 -9.10
N LEU A 228 -31.47 -11.25 -7.79
CA LEU A 228 -32.06 -12.22 -6.87
C LEU A 228 -33.59 -12.12 -6.82
N ARG A 229 -34.14 -10.91 -6.64
CA ARG A 229 -35.60 -10.72 -6.59
C ARG A 229 -36.29 -11.09 -7.89
N LEU A 230 -35.72 -10.70 -9.03
CA LEU A 230 -36.27 -11.02 -10.35
C LEU A 230 -36.16 -12.51 -10.67
N ALA A 231 -35.07 -13.17 -10.27
CA ALA A 231 -34.92 -14.62 -10.40
C ALA A 231 -35.97 -15.38 -9.56
N ALA A 232 -36.20 -14.96 -8.31
CA ALA A 232 -37.24 -15.56 -7.47
C ALA A 232 -38.66 -15.36 -8.04
N GLN A 233 -38.94 -14.20 -8.63
CA GLN A 233 -40.21 -13.95 -9.33
C GLN A 233 -40.36 -14.85 -10.57
N ALA A 234 -39.28 -15.05 -11.31
CA ALA A 234 -39.25 -15.95 -12.46
C ALA A 234 -39.49 -17.41 -12.04
N GLU A 235 -38.79 -17.88 -11.02
CA GLU A 235 -38.94 -19.22 -10.44
C GLU A 235 -40.39 -19.47 -9.99
N THR A 236 -40.97 -18.54 -9.22
CA THR A 236 -42.35 -18.66 -8.73
C THR A 236 -43.35 -18.69 -9.88
N SER A 237 -43.24 -17.75 -10.83
CA SER A 237 -44.17 -17.68 -11.97
C SER A 237 -44.08 -18.91 -12.88
N ALA A 238 -42.87 -19.45 -13.07
CA ALA A 238 -42.67 -20.69 -13.83
C ALA A 238 -43.25 -21.90 -13.11
N SER A 239 -43.05 -22.01 -11.79
CA SER A 239 -43.61 -23.08 -10.98
C SER A 239 -45.14 -23.07 -10.99
N ASP A 240 -45.75 -21.88 -10.87
CA ASP A 240 -47.20 -21.71 -10.97
C ASP A 240 -47.73 -22.07 -12.37
N ALA A 241 -47.01 -21.66 -13.42
CA ALA A 241 -47.35 -22.02 -14.80
C ALA A 241 -47.30 -23.54 -15.02
N PHE A 242 -46.27 -24.20 -14.50
CA PHE A 242 -46.15 -25.66 -14.50
C PHE A 242 -47.32 -26.34 -13.79
N ALA A 243 -47.67 -25.86 -12.58
CA ALA A 243 -48.74 -26.46 -11.77
C ALA A 243 -50.11 -26.42 -12.47
N ILE A 244 -50.36 -25.42 -13.31
CA ILE A 244 -51.58 -25.30 -14.12
C ILE A 244 -51.50 -26.18 -15.37
N ALA A 245 -50.36 -26.14 -16.08
CA ALA A 245 -50.21 -26.79 -17.38
C ALA A 245 -50.05 -28.31 -17.29
N GLU A 246 -49.35 -28.82 -16.27
CA GLU A 246 -49.08 -30.25 -16.09
C GLU A 246 -50.34 -31.14 -16.11
N PRO A 247 -51.41 -30.89 -15.33
CA PRO A 247 -52.60 -31.74 -15.37
C PRO A 247 -53.32 -31.69 -16.73
N ILE A 248 -53.32 -30.53 -17.40
CA ILE A 248 -53.96 -30.33 -18.70
C ILE A 248 -53.22 -31.13 -19.78
N ASP A 249 -51.89 -31.01 -19.82
CA ASP A 249 -51.08 -31.71 -20.81
C ASP A 249 -51.10 -33.23 -20.58
N ARG A 250 -51.09 -33.68 -19.32
CA ARG A 250 -51.29 -35.11 -18.99
C ARG A 250 -52.64 -35.64 -19.47
N GLU A 251 -53.72 -34.89 -19.30
CA GLU A 251 -55.05 -35.30 -19.79
C GLU A 251 -55.10 -35.34 -21.33
N ARG A 252 -54.48 -34.35 -22.00
CA ARG A 252 -54.34 -34.32 -23.46
C ARG A 252 -53.60 -35.55 -23.96
N LEU A 253 -52.43 -35.85 -23.41
CA LEU A 253 -51.64 -37.03 -23.77
C LEU A 253 -52.40 -38.35 -23.51
N ALA A 254 -53.16 -38.43 -22.41
CA ALA A 254 -54.00 -39.60 -22.13
C ALA A 254 -55.13 -39.77 -23.16
N LYS A 255 -55.77 -38.66 -23.58
CA LYS A 255 -56.80 -38.68 -24.64
C LYS A 255 -56.21 -39.06 -26.00
N GLU A 256 -55.04 -38.54 -26.35
CA GLU A 256 -54.33 -38.89 -27.58
C GLU A 256 -53.94 -40.37 -27.61
N ALA A 257 -53.37 -40.88 -26.52
CA ALA A 257 -53.04 -42.31 -26.40
C ALA A 257 -54.29 -43.20 -26.50
N LEU A 258 -55.41 -42.80 -25.87
CA LEU A 258 -56.67 -43.52 -25.99
C LEU A 258 -57.22 -43.49 -27.42
N ALA A 259 -57.17 -42.34 -28.09
CA ALA A 259 -57.60 -42.20 -29.48
C ALA A 259 -56.75 -43.06 -30.42
N GLU A 260 -55.45 -43.14 -30.19
CA GLU A 260 -54.54 -44.03 -30.94
C GLU A 260 -54.88 -45.50 -30.71
N GLN A 261 -55.11 -45.92 -29.46
CA GLN A 261 -55.55 -47.28 -29.15
C GLN A 261 -56.89 -47.64 -29.82
N ILE A 262 -57.84 -46.70 -29.84
CA ILE A 262 -59.11 -46.88 -30.55
C ILE A 262 -58.88 -47.02 -32.06
N ALA A 263 -58.00 -46.22 -32.65
CA ALA A 263 -57.67 -46.30 -34.08
C ALA A 263 -57.02 -47.66 -34.42
N GLN A 264 -56.06 -48.11 -33.60
CA GLN A 264 -55.44 -49.43 -33.75
C GLN A 264 -56.46 -50.56 -33.61
N ALA A 265 -57.33 -50.50 -32.60
CA ALA A 265 -58.39 -51.49 -32.40
C ALA A 265 -59.35 -51.55 -33.60
N LYS A 266 -59.77 -50.39 -34.14
CA LYS A 266 -60.62 -50.33 -35.33
C LYS A 266 -59.94 -50.96 -36.55
N ASP A 267 -58.65 -50.70 -36.78
CA ASP A 267 -57.90 -51.32 -37.88
C ASP A 267 -57.81 -52.85 -37.71
N THR A 268 -57.57 -53.34 -36.49
CA THR A 268 -57.56 -54.80 -36.23
C THR A 268 -58.93 -55.45 -36.44
N VAL A 269 -60.02 -54.79 -36.01
CA VAL A 269 -61.39 -55.27 -36.25
C VAL A 269 -61.69 -55.31 -37.73
N PHE A 270 -61.36 -54.25 -38.47
CA PHE A 270 -61.55 -54.20 -39.92
C PHE A 270 -60.81 -55.33 -40.65
N ARG A 271 -59.53 -55.59 -40.31
CA ARG A 271 -58.77 -56.70 -40.89
C ARG A 271 -59.35 -58.07 -40.52
N ALA A 272 -59.86 -58.23 -39.30
CA ALA A 272 -60.51 -59.48 -38.87
C ALA A 272 -61.83 -59.72 -39.61
N GLU A 273 -62.64 -58.66 -39.82
CA GLU A 273 -63.85 -58.70 -40.64
C GLU A 273 -63.54 -59.04 -42.10
N GLU A 274 -62.48 -58.47 -42.67
CA GLU A 274 -62.03 -58.78 -44.03
C GLU A 274 -61.58 -60.25 -44.16
N ALA A 275 -60.81 -60.77 -43.20
CA ALA A 275 -60.40 -62.17 -43.17
C ALA A 275 -61.61 -63.12 -43.05
N LEU A 276 -62.59 -62.80 -42.19
CA LEU A 276 -63.83 -63.58 -42.06
C LEU A 276 -64.65 -63.57 -43.35
N ASN A 277 -64.75 -62.44 -44.04
CA ASN A 277 -65.47 -62.33 -45.31
C ASN A 277 -64.76 -63.07 -46.46
N GLN A 278 -63.42 -63.10 -46.48
CA GLN A 278 -62.66 -63.94 -47.40
C GLN A 278 -62.86 -65.44 -47.10
N GLN A 279 -62.93 -65.83 -45.82
CA GLN A 279 -63.24 -67.20 -45.41
C GLN A 279 -64.67 -67.59 -45.79
N ALA A 280 -65.66 -66.72 -45.59
CA ALA A 280 -67.05 -66.96 -45.99
C ALA A 280 -67.22 -67.08 -47.51
N SER A 281 -66.48 -66.30 -48.29
CA SER A 281 -66.47 -66.39 -49.76
C SER A 281 -65.83 -67.68 -50.27
N SER A 282 -64.92 -68.30 -49.51
CA SER A 282 -64.34 -69.60 -49.85
C SER A 282 -65.27 -70.81 -49.59
N VAL A 283 -66.38 -70.63 -48.84
CA VAL A 283 -67.32 -71.71 -48.48
C VAL A 283 -68.56 -71.78 -49.41
N VAL A 284 -68.81 -70.77 -50.24
CA VAL A 284 -69.98 -70.73 -51.16
C VAL A 284 -69.75 -71.47 -52.49
N THR A 285 -68.56 -72.02 -52.74
CA THR A 285 -68.30 -72.93 -53.86
C THR A 285 -67.89 -74.30 -53.35
N LEU A 286 -68.89 -75.13 -53.02
CA LEU A 286 -68.90 -76.61 -53.17
C LEU A 286 -70.12 -77.19 -52.42
N ILE A 287 -71.32 -77.04 -53.00
CA ILE A 287 -72.41 -78.00 -52.73
C ILE A 287 -72.17 -79.23 -53.63
N PRO A 288 -72.11 -80.45 -53.07
CA PRO A 288 -71.76 -81.67 -53.77
C PRO A 288 -72.96 -82.25 -54.54
N VAL A 289 -72.74 -82.69 -55.78
CA VAL A 289 -73.62 -83.66 -56.46
C VAL A 289 -72.98 -85.03 -56.32
N LEU A 290 -73.58 -85.86 -55.47
CA LEU A 290 -73.34 -87.29 -55.34
C LEU A 290 -73.99 -88.05 -56.49
N LEU A 291 -73.24 -88.97 -57.13
CA LEU A 291 -73.60 -90.37 -57.44
C LEU A 291 -72.49 -91.04 -58.28
N PRO A 292 -72.39 -92.38 -58.30
CA PRO A 292 -71.20 -93.08 -57.86
C PRO A 292 -70.52 -93.86 -59.01
N THR A 293 -69.32 -94.38 -58.76
CA THR A 293 -68.88 -95.77 -59.01
C THR A 293 -67.35 -95.83 -58.94
N GLY A 294 -66.84 -96.99 -58.52
CA GLY A 294 -65.53 -97.45 -59.00
C GLY A 294 -64.39 -97.34 -58.00
N GLU A 295 -64.28 -98.40 -57.19
CA GLU A 295 -63.09 -99.23 -57.12
C GLU A 295 -61.72 -98.63 -56.72
N ASN A 296 -61.20 -99.27 -55.67
CA ASN A 296 -59.84 -99.79 -55.56
C ASN A 296 -58.70 -98.83 -55.20
N ALA A 297 -58.37 -98.94 -53.91
CA ALA A 297 -57.18 -99.65 -53.44
C ALA A 297 -55.90 -98.85 -53.13
N ALA A 298 -55.32 -99.33 -52.03
CA ALA A 298 -53.91 -99.33 -51.65
C ALA A 298 -53.36 -98.09 -50.92
N CYS A 299 -53.04 -98.32 -49.64
CA CYS A 299 -51.68 -98.21 -49.05
C CYS A 299 -50.86 -96.95 -49.41
N ARG A 300 -50.21 -96.24 -48.48
CA ARG A 300 -49.34 -96.76 -47.43
C ARG A 300 -48.77 -95.57 -46.63
N CYS A 301 -48.61 -95.79 -45.33
CA CYS A 301 -47.46 -95.42 -44.50
C CYS A 301 -46.88 -93.99 -44.48
N GLN A 302 -46.89 -93.48 -43.24
CA GLN A 302 -45.71 -93.19 -42.41
C GLN A 302 -45.10 -91.79 -42.39
N THR A 303 -45.05 -91.33 -41.13
CA THR A 303 -43.94 -90.72 -40.40
C THR A 303 -43.59 -89.26 -40.66
N GLY A 304 -43.47 -88.53 -39.55
CA GLY A 304 -42.21 -87.85 -39.28
C GLY A 304 -42.37 -86.50 -38.62
N ASP A 305 -42.14 -86.48 -37.30
CA ASP A 305 -41.72 -85.30 -36.53
C ASP A 305 -40.59 -84.50 -37.21
N CYS A 306 -40.55 -83.20 -36.94
CA CYS A 306 -39.44 -82.48 -36.29
C CYS A 306 -39.37 -81.02 -36.78
N GLY A 307 -39.32 -80.08 -35.83
CA GLY A 307 -38.96 -78.68 -36.07
C GLY A 307 -39.79 -77.71 -35.25
#